data_AF-A0A6V7WYN2-F1
#
_entry.id   AF-A0A6V7WYN2-F1
#
_cell.length_a   1.000
_cell.length_b   1.000
_cell.length_c   1.000
_cell.angle_alpha   90.00
_cell.angle_beta   90.00
_cell.angle_gamma   90.00
#
_symmetry.space_group_name_H-M   'P 1'
#
loop_
_entity.id
_entity.type
_entity.pdbx_description
1 polymer ?
#
loop_
_entity_poly.entity_id
_entity_poly.type
_entity_poly.pdbx_seq_one_letter_code
_entity_poly.pdbx_strand_id
1 'polypeptide(L)'
;MSTTDDLEEFPTLIYNPHETLTVQSKNKCAIVSGKYGYFHYGQNNFDDSGWGCAYRSFQTVCSWLKLQGYINKNIPSHREIQQCLVDIGDKPSNFVGSKKWIGSLELSFCLQNMFNITSKILTSKSGSDLAEHARALIFHFENGGAPVMIGGGQLAHTIIGIDYNPRLGNCQYLVLDPHYTGTDNIDDILAGGWCGWKPGTFWSKKDFYNLLVVINGEKICCENEENVKE
;
A
#
# COMPACT_ATOMS: atom_id res chain seq x y z
N MET A 1 19.67 -10.04 -8.11
CA MET A 1 20.06 -9.02 -9.12
C MET A 1 18.97 -7.93 -9.27
N SER A 2 18.29 -7.47 -8.21
CA SER A 2 17.01 -6.71 -8.35
C SER A 2 16.88 -5.39 -7.56
N THR A 3 17.90 -4.95 -6.83
CA THR A 3 17.85 -3.71 -6.03
C THR A 3 18.46 -2.49 -6.73
N THR A 4 19.27 -2.69 -7.77
CA THR A 4 19.93 -1.61 -8.52
C THR A 4 18.96 -0.86 -9.43
N ASP A 5 18.06 -1.57 -10.12
CA ASP A 5 17.18 -0.98 -11.13
C ASP A 5 16.11 -0.05 -10.50
N ASP A 6 15.60 -0.38 -9.30
CA ASP A 6 14.65 0.50 -8.60
C ASP A 6 15.33 1.74 -8.01
N LEU A 7 16.62 1.65 -7.64
CA LEU A 7 17.40 2.82 -7.20
C LEU A 7 17.71 3.76 -8.37
N GLU A 8 17.82 3.23 -9.59
CA GLU A 8 17.92 4.06 -10.80
C GLU A 8 16.58 4.75 -11.12
N GLU A 9 15.45 4.07 -10.92
CA GLU A 9 14.13 4.63 -11.22
C GLU A 9 13.62 5.62 -10.15
N PHE A 10 13.87 5.35 -8.87
CA PHE A 10 13.44 6.18 -7.74
C PHE A 10 14.61 6.53 -6.80
N PRO A 11 15.56 7.38 -7.23
CA PRO A 11 16.81 7.63 -6.50
C PRO A 11 16.60 8.33 -5.15
N THR A 12 15.49 9.06 -4.98
CA THR A 12 15.16 9.83 -3.78
C THR A 12 14.09 9.17 -2.92
N LEU A 13 13.70 7.92 -3.21
CA LEU A 13 12.60 7.25 -2.54
C LEU A 13 12.82 7.17 -1.02
N ILE A 14 11.83 7.63 -0.27
CA ILE A 14 11.81 7.52 1.19
C ILE A 14 11.37 6.11 1.58
N TYR A 15 12.18 5.42 2.38
CA TYR A 15 11.84 4.12 2.95
C TYR A 15 11.37 4.25 4.39
N ASN A 16 10.36 3.47 4.75
CA ASN A 16 9.87 3.34 6.12
C ASN A 16 9.70 4.68 6.88
N PRO A 17 9.01 5.69 6.32
CA PRO A 17 8.90 7.01 6.95
C PRO A 17 8.33 6.94 8.37
N HIS A 18 7.50 5.93 8.65
CA HIS A 18 6.89 5.73 9.96
C HIS A 18 7.86 5.42 11.09
N GLU A 19 9.07 4.93 10.80
CA GLU A 19 10.07 4.58 11.83
C GLU A 19 10.62 5.81 12.56
N THR A 20 10.48 6.99 11.95
CA THR A 20 10.84 8.28 12.57
C THR A 20 9.80 8.78 13.56
N LEU A 21 8.58 8.23 13.54
CA LEU A 21 7.51 8.63 14.44
C LEU A 21 7.76 8.06 15.83
N THR A 22 7.65 8.90 16.86
CA THR A 22 7.67 8.41 18.24
C THR A 22 6.37 7.65 18.52
N VAL A 23 6.42 6.32 18.47
CA VAL A 23 5.26 5.47 18.76
C VAL A 23 5.01 5.44 20.26
N GLN A 24 3.92 6.04 20.72
CA GLN A 24 3.37 5.79 22.05
C GLN A 24 2.11 4.92 21.89
N SER A 25 2.30 3.61 21.73
CA SER A 25 1.17 2.67 21.74
C SER A 25 0.45 2.77 23.09
N LYS A 26 -0.85 3.07 23.05
CA LYS A 26 -1.70 3.16 24.25
C LYS A 26 -2.55 1.92 24.45
N ASN A 27 -2.70 1.07 23.43
CA ASN A 27 -3.60 -0.07 23.42
C ASN A 27 -2.99 -1.28 22.67
N LYS A 28 -3.82 -2.15 22.07
CA LYS A 28 -3.34 -3.25 21.25
C LYS A 28 -2.91 -2.70 19.89
N CYS A 29 -1.60 -2.54 19.70
CA CYS A 29 -1.01 -1.94 18.51
C CYS A 29 -0.26 -2.99 17.67
N ALA A 30 -0.44 -2.92 16.35
CA ALA A 30 0.34 -3.67 15.37
C ALA A 30 0.66 -2.76 14.18
N ILE A 31 1.91 -2.76 13.76
CA ILE A 31 2.42 -1.97 12.63
C ILE A 31 3.09 -2.90 11.63
N VAL A 32 3.17 -2.45 10.37
CA VAL A 32 3.89 -3.18 9.31
C VAL A 32 5.31 -3.51 9.75
N SER A 33 5.76 -4.72 9.44
CA SER A 33 7.15 -5.15 9.60
C SER A 33 7.83 -5.27 8.24
N GLY A 34 9.13 -4.99 8.17
CA GLY A 34 9.89 -5.07 6.92
C GLY A 34 9.97 -3.73 6.19
N LYS A 35 10.71 -3.73 5.08
CA LYS A 35 11.04 -2.51 4.32
C LYS A 35 10.01 -2.25 3.21
N TYR A 36 9.61 -0.99 3.04
CA TYR A 36 8.77 -0.53 1.93
C TYR A 36 9.14 0.91 1.54
N GLY A 37 8.95 1.25 0.27
CA GLY A 37 9.10 2.62 -0.23
C GLY A 37 7.79 3.40 -0.19
N TYR A 38 7.88 4.70 0.05
CA TYR A 38 6.73 5.59 0.04
C TYR A 38 6.49 6.18 -1.35
N PHE A 39 5.42 5.71 -1.99
CA PHE A 39 4.99 6.21 -3.29
C PHE A 39 3.87 7.23 -3.15
N HIS A 40 4.01 8.37 -3.82
CA HIS A 40 3.06 9.49 -3.76
C HIS A 40 2.99 10.26 -5.09
N TYR A 41 2.14 11.28 -5.16
CA TYR A 41 1.93 12.07 -6.38
C TYR A 41 3.18 12.78 -6.87
N GLY A 42 3.27 12.94 -8.20
CA GLY A 42 4.31 13.73 -8.85
C GLY A 42 5.66 13.01 -9.00
N GLN A 43 5.84 11.85 -8.36
CA GLN A 43 7.04 11.03 -8.52
C GLN A 43 7.21 10.59 -9.99
N ASN A 44 8.49 10.51 -10.41
CA ASN A 44 8.94 10.28 -11.78
C ASN A 44 8.44 11.32 -12.78
N ASN A 45 8.27 12.57 -12.32
CA ASN A 45 7.78 13.68 -13.14
C ASN A 45 6.44 13.38 -13.82
N PHE A 46 5.59 12.57 -13.17
CA PHE A 46 4.30 12.13 -13.68
C PHE A 46 3.18 12.79 -12.88
N ASP A 47 2.40 13.65 -13.54
CA ASP A 47 1.25 14.31 -12.92
C ASP A 47 0.04 13.38 -12.84
N ASP A 48 -0.02 12.66 -11.72
CA ASP A 48 -1.15 11.85 -11.31
C ASP A 48 -2.04 12.48 -10.23
N SER A 49 -1.90 13.80 -10.04
CA SER A 49 -2.65 14.56 -9.04
C SER A 49 -4.15 14.41 -9.28
N GLY A 50 -4.86 14.04 -8.22
CA GLY A 50 -6.30 13.84 -8.26
C GLY A 50 -6.76 12.54 -8.91
N TRP A 51 -5.86 11.64 -9.34
CA TRP A 51 -6.27 10.33 -9.86
C TRP A 51 -5.38 9.13 -9.62
N GLY A 52 -4.14 9.34 -9.21
CA GLY A 52 -3.18 8.28 -9.00
C GLY A 52 -3.23 7.61 -7.61
N CYS A 53 -4.05 8.06 -6.67
CA CYS A 53 -3.89 7.70 -5.24
C CYS A 53 -3.86 6.19 -5.00
N ALA A 54 -4.77 5.46 -5.66
CA ALA A 54 -4.82 4.00 -5.59
C ALA A 54 -3.59 3.34 -6.25
N TYR A 55 -3.09 3.90 -7.36
CA TYR A 55 -1.89 3.42 -8.03
C TYR A 55 -0.66 3.60 -7.14
N ARG A 56 -0.48 4.76 -6.50
CA ARG A 56 0.64 5.03 -5.59
C ARG A 56 0.58 4.17 -4.32
N SER A 57 -0.61 4.00 -3.74
CA SER A 57 -0.81 3.05 -2.64
C SER A 57 -0.44 1.62 -3.07
N PHE A 58 -0.81 1.21 -4.28
CA PHE A 58 -0.44 -0.08 -4.83
C PHE A 58 1.07 -0.25 -5.05
N GLN A 59 1.75 0.78 -5.55
CA GLN A 59 3.21 0.79 -5.70
C GLN A 59 3.90 0.62 -4.33
N THR A 60 3.38 1.26 -3.29
CA THR A 60 3.85 1.04 -1.90
C THR A 60 3.72 -0.42 -1.49
N VAL A 61 2.57 -1.06 -1.75
CA VAL A 61 2.35 -2.50 -1.48
C VAL A 61 3.33 -3.37 -2.28
N CYS A 62 3.49 -3.11 -3.57
CA CYS A 62 4.41 -3.84 -4.44
C CYS A 62 5.87 -3.70 -3.98
N SER A 63 6.27 -2.51 -3.49
CA SER A 63 7.62 -2.29 -2.98
C SER A 63 7.91 -3.12 -1.76
N TRP A 64 6.94 -3.26 -0.85
CA TRP A 64 7.07 -4.15 0.29
C TRP A 64 7.22 -5.60 -0.17
N LEU A 65 6.36 -6.07 -1.08
CA LEU A 65 6.42 -7.43 -1.62
C LEU A 65 7.78 -7.74 -2.25
N LYS A 66 8.33 -6.79 -3.01
CA LYS A 66 9.65 -6.94 -3.65
C LYS A 66 10.76 -7.00 -2.60
N LEU A 67 10.78 -6.05 -1.67
CA LEU A 67 11.81 -5.95 -0.64
C LEU A 67 11.75 -7.09 0.39
N GLN A 68 10.61 -7.76 0.55
CA GLN A 68 10.45 -8.92 1.42
C GLN A 68 10.64 -10.26 0.68
N GLY A 69 10.96 -10.23 -0.62
CA GLY A 69 11.25 -11.43 -1.42
C GLY A 69 10.02 -12.23 -1.86
N TYR A 70 8.83 -11.62 -1.88
CA TYR A 70 7.62 -12.26 -2.43
C TYR A 70 7.51 -12.11 -3.94
N ILE A 71 8.11 -11.05 -4.51
CA ILE A 71 8.15 -10.81 -5.95
C ILE A 71 9.55 -10.42 -6.39
N ASN A 72 9.93 -10.78 -7.62
CA ASN A 72 11.19 -10.36 -8.25
C ASN A 72 11.00 -9.30 -9.34
N LYS A 73 9.75 -9.06 -9.76
CA LYS A 73 9.38 -8.05 -10.76
C LYS A 73 9.54 -6.63 -10.20
N ASN A 74 9.75 -5.67 -11.09
CA ASN A 74 9.83 -4.25 -10.75
C ASN A 74 8.48 -3.70 -10.30
N ILE A 75 8.53 -2.52 -9.66
CA ILE A 75 7.33 -1.82 -9.21
C ILE A 75 6.58 -1.32 -10.43
N PRO A 76 5.28 -1.67 -10.59
CA PRO A 76 4.59 -1.38 -11.84
C PRO A 76 4.24 0.11 -11.95
N SER A 77 4.41 0.65 -13.15
CA SER A 77 3.92 1.98 -13.54
C SER A 77 2.39 2.01 -13.65
N HIS A 78 1.79 3.22 -13.65
CA HIS A 78 0.34 3.37 -13.88
C HIS A 78 -0.10 2.71 -15.18
N ARG A 79 0.72 2.83 -16.23
CA ARG A 79 0.41 2.27 -17.54
C ARG A 79 0.40 0.74 -17.51
N GLU A 80 1.33 0.10 -16.80
CA GLU A 80 1.35 -1.36 -16.64
C GLU A 80 0.19 -1.88 -15.81
N ILE A 81 -0.19 -1.16 -14.75
CA ILE A 81 -1.39 -1.47 -13.95
C ILE A 81 -2.65 -1.39 -14.84
N GLN A 82 -2.78 -0.32 -15.63
CA GLN A 82 -3.89 -0.18 -16.58
C GLN A 82 -3.88 -1.26 -17.65
N GLN A 83 -2.70 -1.59 -18.18
CA GLN A 83 -2.52 -2.63 -19.19
C GLN A 83 -2.97 -3.98 -18.64
N CYS A 84 -2.57 -4.34 -17.42
CA CYS A 84 -3.00 -5.57 -16.76
C CYS A 84 -4.54 -5.67 -16.69
N LEU A 85 -5.23 -4.56 -16.35
CA LEU A 85 -6.70 -4.55 -16.28
C LEU A 85 -7.37 -4.70 -17.65
N VAL A 86 -6.74 -4.20 -18.71
CA VAL A 86 -7.20 -4.41 -20.08
C VAL A 86 -6.95 -5.85 -20.54
N ASP A 87 -5.77 -6.40 -20.25
CA ASP A 87 -5.36 -7.74 -20.69
C ASP A 87 -6.26 -8.84 -20.10
N ILE A 88 -6.75 -8.66 -18.87
CA ILE A 88 -7.69 -9.59 -18.23
C ILE A 88 -9.16 -9.33 -18.60
N GLY A 89 -9.44 -8.32 -19.42
CA GLY A 89 -10.79 -7.97 -19.87
C GLY A 89 -11.64 -7.20 -18.86
N ASP A 90 -11.07 -6.70 -17.76
CA ASP A 90 -11.80 -5.89 -16.76
C ASP A 90 -12.09 -4.46 -17.27
N LYS A 91 -11.20 -3.91 -18.09
CA LYS A 91 -11.32 -2.55 -18.65
C LYS A 91 -11.20 -2.55 -20.19
N PRO A 92 -11.82 -1.58 -20.89
CA PRO A 92 -11.67 -1.42 -22.34
C PRO A 92 -10.27 -0.93 -22.72
N SER A 93 -9.84 -1.15 -23.97
CA SER A 93 -8.49 -0.79 -24.45
C SER A 93 -8.12 0.68 -24.29
N ASN A 94 -9.09 1.59 -24.37
CA ASN A 94 -8.88 3.04 -24.15
C ASN A 94 -8.67 3.42 -22.68
N PHE A 95 -8.66 2.45 -21.76
CA PHE A 95 -8.33 2.67 -20.35
C PHE A 95 -6.83 2.91 -20.15
N VAL A 96 -5.98 2.27 -20.96
CA VAL A 96 -4.53 2.46 -20.92
C VAL A 96 -4.16 3.88 -21.35
N GLY A 97 -3.35 4.55 -20.55
CA GLY A 97 -2.99 5.95 -20.71
C GLY A 97 -4.07 6.95 -20.24
N SER A 98 -5.20 6.46 -19.71
CA SER A 98 -6.24 7.34 -19.16
C SER A 98 -5.88 7.85 -17.76
N LYS A 99 -6.56 8.90 -17.31
CA LYS A 99 -6.46 9.45 -15.94
C LYS A 99 -7.58 8.94 -15.01
N LYS A 100 -8.05 7.70 -15.23
CA LYS A 100 -9.19 7.14 -14.49
C LYS A 100 -8.76 6.48 -13.18
N TRP A 101 -9.61 6.62 -12.16
CA TRP A 101 -9.45 5.94 -10.88
C TRP A 101 -9.69 4.44 -11.00
N ILE A 102 -9.04 3.74 -10.07
CA ILE A 102 -9.24 2.32 -9.78
C ILE A 102 -9.39 2.16 -8.26
N GLY A 103 -9.93 1.02 -7.81
CA GLY A 103 -10.12 0.72 -6.40
C GLY A 103 -9.46 -0.58 -5.99
N SER A 104 -9.76 -1.00 -4.76
CA SER A 104 -9.23 -2.23 -4.16
C SER A 104 -9.55 -3.48 -4.97
N LEU A 105 -10.68 -3.51 -5.69
CA LEU A 105 -11.06 -4.66 -6.53
C LEU A 105 -10.14 -4.79 -7.74
N GLU A 106 -9.99 -3.73 -8.53
CA GLU A 106 -9.08 -3.74 -9.67
C GLU A 106 -7.65 -4.09 -9.23
N LEU A 107 -7.18 -3.51 -8.12
CA LEU A 107 -5.86 -3.80 -7.58
C LEU A 107 -5.70 -5.26 -7.09
N SER A 108 -6.78 -5.90 -6.63
CA SER A 108 -6.75 -7.34 -6.31
C SER A 108 -6.51 -8.20 -7.56
N PHE A 109 -7.05 -7.80 -8.72
CA PHE A 109 -6.78 -8.47 -9.98
C PHE A 109 -5.34 -8.24 -10.43
N CYS A 110 -4.80 -7.04 -10.25
CA CYS A 110 -3.41 -6.75 -10.55
C CYS A 110 -2.44 -7.58 -9.69
N LEU A 111 -2.68 -7.72 -8.38
CA LEU A 111 -1.87 -8.62 -7.53
C LEU A 111 -1.81 -10.04 -8.08
N GLN A 112 -2.98 -10.59 -8.43
CA GLN A 112 -3.09 -11.95 -8.91
C GLN A 112 -2.42 -12.13 -10.27
N ASN A 113 -2.68 -11.25 -11.23
CA ASN A 113 -2.24 -11.45 -12.62
C ASN A 113 -0.82 -10.97 -12.88
N MET A 114 -0.35 -9.95 -12.16
CA MET A 114 1.03 -9.46 -12.32
C MET A 114 2.01 -10.27 -11.49
N PHE A 115 1.61 -10.75 -10.31
CA PHE A 115 2.54 -11.31 -9.33
C PHE A 115 2.16 -12.69 -8.77
N ASN A 116 1.01 -13.25 -9.15
CA ASN A 116 0.45 -14.45 -8.54
C ASN A 116 0.29 -14.33 -7.01
N ILE A 117 -0.03 -13.11 -6.55
CA ILE A 117 -0.26 -12.81 -5.13
C ILE A 117 -1.75 -12.78 -4.86
N THR A 118 -2.20 -13.63 -3.93
CA THR A 118 -3.59 -13.65 -3.47
C THR A 118 -3.86 -12.50 -2.49
N SER A 119 -5.08 -11.95 -2.55
CA SER A 119 -5.52 -10.91 -1.62
C SER A 119 -6.98 -11.12 -1.22
N LYS A 120 -7.39 -10.44 -0.15
CA LYS A 120 -8.75 -10.40 0.36
C LYS A 120 -9.22 -8.95 0.45
N ILE A 121 -10.49 -8.72 0.12
CA ILE A 121 -11.13 -7.43 0.32
C ILE A 121 -11.95 -7.49 1.61
N LEU A 122 -11.66 -6.59 2.55
CA LEU A 122 -12.52 -6.33 3.71
C LEU A 122 -13.37 -5.09 3.41
N THR A 123 -14.69 -5.23 3.47
CA THR A 123 -15.63 -4.16 3.12
C THR A 123 -16.30 -3.61 4.38
N SER A 124 -16.44 -2.29 4.44
CA SER A 124 -17.22 -1.56 5.44
C SER A 124 -18.19 -0.64 4.72
N LYS A 125 -19.43 -0.54 5.21
CA LYS A 125 -20.46 0.32 4.61
C LYS A 125 -20.28 1.80 4.94
N SER A 126 -19.58 2.08 6.04
CA SER A 126 -19.24 3.41 6.53
C SER A 126 -17.83 3.42 7.13
N GLY A 127 -17.17 4.57 7.13
CA GLY A 127 -15.92 4.76 7.88
C GLY A 127 -16.06 4.51 9.39
N SER A 128 -17.27 4.61 9.95
CA SER A 128 -17.54 4.23 11.35
C SER A 128 -17.36 2.74 11.63
N ASP A 129 -17.51 1.91 10.61
CA ASP A 129 -17.54 0.45 10.75
C ASP A 129 -16.15 -0.16 10.55
N LEU A 130 -15.13 0.65 10.25
CA LEU A 130 -13.76 0.19 10.05
C LEU A 130 -13.14 -0.44 11.30
N ALA A 131 -13.63 -0.08 12.48
CA ALA A 131 -13.19 -0.69 13.74
C ALA A 131 -13.57 -2.18 13.84
N GLU A 132 -14.57 -2.64 13.07
CA GLU A 132 -14.96 -4.06 13.02
C GLU A 132 -13.84 -4.94 12.46
N HIS A 133 -12.98 -4.39 11.59
CA HIS A 133 -11.84 -5.09 11.00
C HIS A 133 -10.58 -5.04 11.86
N ALA A 134 -10.62 -4.42 13.05
CA ALA A 134 -9.43 -4.18 13.86
C ALA A 134 -8.65 -5.45 14.19
N ARG A 135 -9.35 -6.52 14.59
CA ARG A 135 -8.71 -7.81 14.90
C ARG A 135 -8.04 -8.44 13.69
N ALA A 136 -8.65 -8.31 12.50
CA ALA A 136 -8.09 -8.83 11.26
C ALA A 136 -6.83 -8.06 10.86
N LEU A 137 -6.84 -6.72 10.98
CA LEU A 137 -5.67 -5.88 10.71
C LEU A 137 -4.53 -6.11 11.70
N ILE A 138 -4.85 -6.27 12.99
CA ILE A 138 -3.86 -6.61 14.01
C ILE A 138 -3.21 -7.95 13.69
N PHE A 139 -4.02 -8.99 13.42
CA PHE A 139 -3.50 -10.30 13.05
C PHE A 139 -2.64 -10.24 11.80
N HIS A 140 -3.08 -9.50 10.77
CA HIS A 140 -2.34 -9.31 9.53
C HIS A 140 -0.93 -8.74 9.79
N PHE A 141 -0.83 -7.63 10.53
CA PHE A 141 0.47 -7.02 10.81
C PHE A 141 1.33 -7.84 11.79
N GLU A 142 0.74 -8.45 12.83
CA GLU A 142 1.44 -9.35 13.76
C GLU A 142 2.07 -10.57 13.05
N ASN A 143 1.52 -10.99 11.91
CA ASN A 143 2.03 -12.10 11.10
C ASN A 143 2.85 -11.64 9.88
N GLY A 144 3.45 -10.45 9.96
CA GLY A 144 4.34 -9.93 8.92
C GLY A 144 3.62 -9.57 7.63
N GLY A 145 2.40 -9.06 7.73
CA GLY A 145 1.59 -8.63 6.59
C GLY A 145 2.08 -7.33 5.94
N ALA A 146 1.83 -7.22 4.63
CA ALA A 146 2.13 -6.03 3.82
C ALA A 146 1.33 -4.78 4.24
N PRO A 147 1.73 -3.57 3.80
CA PRO A 147 0.85 -2.40 3.82
C PRO A 147 -0.54 -2.70 3.21
N VAL A 148 -1.59 -2.07 3.74
CA VAL A 148 -2.98 -2.32 3.32
C VAL A 148 -3.51 -1.10 2.58
N MET A 149 -3.80 -1.24 1.29
CA MET A 149 -4.48 -0.18 0.53
C MET A 149 -5.94 -0.11 0.98
N ILE A 150 -6.43 1.10 1.23
CA ILE A 150 -7.83 1.37 1.54
C ILE A 150 -8.40 2.37 0.55
N GLY A 151 -9.53 2.05 -0.07
CA GLY A 151 -10.25 2.92 -1.01
C GLY A 151 -11.66 3.25 -0.52
N GLY A 152 -12.06 4.52 -0.58
CA GLY A 152 -13.40 4.99 -0.24
C GLY A 152 -13.59 6.47 -0.57
N GLY A 153 -14.80 6.85 -0.98
CA GLY A 153 -15.12 8.27 -1.27
C GLY A 153 -14.23 8.89 -2.35
N GLN A 154 -13.85 8.12 -3.38
CA GLN A 154 -12.96 8.55 -4.47
C GLN A 154 -11.50 8.81 -4.07
N LEU A 155 -11.13 8.51 -2.83
CA LEU A 155 -9.77 8.62 -2.32
C LEU A 155 -9.21 7.25 -1.98
N ALA A 156 -7.89 7.14 -2.00
CA ALA A 156 -7.18 5.97 -1.51
C ALA A 156 -6.04 6.38 -0.59
N HIS A 157 -5.81 5.57 0.44
CA HIS A 157 -4.70 5.72 1.37
C HIS A 157 -4.04 4.36 1.61
N THR A 158 -2.92 4.36 2.32
CA THR A 158 -2.26 3.12 2.76
C THR A 158 -2.25 3.06 4.27
N ILE A 159 -2.87 2.03 4.85
CA ILE A 159 -2.78 1.72 6.27
C ILE A 159 -1.53 0.86 6.49
N ILE A 160 -0.65 1.32 7.36
CA ILE A 160 0.61 0.64 7.73
C ILE A 160 0.65 0.29 9.22
N GLY A 161 -0.46 0.46 9.93
CA GLY A 161 -0.58 0.06 11.32
C GLY A 161 -1.93 0.44 11.93
N ILE A 162 -2.22 -0.13 13.09
CA ILE A 162 -3.46 0.06 13.84
C ILE A 162 -3.17 0.03 15.35
N ASP A 163 -3.83 0.90 16.11
CA ASP A 163 -3.87 0.88 17.57
C ASP A 163 -5.33 0.80 18.01
N TYR A 164 -5.72 -0.35 18.57
CA TYR A 164 -7.10 -0.66 18.93
C TYR A 164 -7.28 -0.71 20.44
N ASN A 165 -8.24 0.06 20.96
CA ASN A 165 -8.64 0.01 22.36
C ASN A 165 -9.74 -1.05 22.56
N PRO A 166 -9.45 -2.20 23.20
CA PRO A 166 -10.45 -3.24 23.39
C PRO A 166 -11.52 -2.88 24.43
N ARG A 167 -11.29 -1.87 25.27
CA ARG A 167 -12.26 -1.41 26.28
C ARG A 167 -13.29 -0.46 25.68
N LEU A 168 -12.84 0.50 24.85
CA LEU A 168 -13.69 1.53 24.26
C LEU A 168 -14.17 1.18 22.85
N GLY A 169 -13.56 0.21 22.19
CA GLY A 169 -13.88 -0.20 20.82
C GLY A 169 -13.40 0.75 19.73
N ASN A 170 -12.66 1.81 20.06
CA ASN A 170 -12.15 2.77 19.07
C ASN A 170 -10.76 2.38 18.54
N CYS A 171 -10.48 2.83 17.31
CA CYS A 171 -9.20 2.60 16.62
C CYS A 171 -8.52 3.92 16.26
N GLN A 172 -7.20 3.88 16.25
CA GLN A 172 -6.37 4.79 15.46
C GLN A 172 -5.68 3.98 14.35
N TYR A 173 -5.41 4.64 13.23
CA TYR A 173 -4.79 4.03 12.05
C TYR A 173 -3.52 4.80 11.72
N LEU A 174 -2.41 4.09 11.55
CA LEU A 174 -1.19 4.69 11.02
C LEU A 174 -1.32 4.74 9.50
N VAL A 175 -1.44 5.95 8.96
CA VAL A 175 -1.74 6.20 7.55
C VAL A 175 -0.50 6.75 6.85
N LEU A 176 -0.25 6.23 5.66
CA LEU A 176 0.66 6.78 4.67
C LEU A 176 -0.19 7.29 3.49
N ASP A 177 -0.15 8.59 3.29
CA ASP A 177 -1.04 9.33 2.40
C ASP A 177 -0.39 9.52 1.02
N PRO A 178 -0.91 8.89 -0.05
CA PRO A 178 -0.31 8.99 -1.38
C PRO A 178 -0.52 10.36 -2.06
N HIS A 179 -1.30 11.26 -1.47
CA HIS A 179 -1.64 12.55 -2.08
C HIS A 179 -0.56 13.63 -1.88
N TYR A 180 0.54 13.33 -1.17
CA TYR A 180 1.65 14.26 -1.04
C TYR A 180 2.24 14.59 -2.42
N THR A 181 2.43 15.88 -2.70
CA THR A 181 2.93 16.41 -3.98
C THR A 181 4.26 17.13 -3.86
N GLY A 182 4.84 17.17 -2.66
CA GLY A 182 6.14 17.81 -2.43
C GLY A 182 7.30 16.94 -2.87
N THR A 183 8.52 17.44 -2.62
CA THR A 183 9.76 16.70 -2.85
C THR A 183 9.91 15.56 -1.84
N ASP A 184 10.66 14.51 -2.18
CA ASP A 184 10.97 13.41 -1.26
C ASP A 184 11.83 13.88 -0.06
N ASN A 185 11.20 14.56 0.90
CA ASN A 185 11.81 15.12 2.11
C ASN A 185 11.07 14.59 3.33
N ILE A 186 11.78 13.84 4.17
CA ILE A 186 11.18 13.18 5.33
C ILE A 186 10.59 14.18 6.34
N ASP A 187 11.24 15.32 6.57
CA ASP A 187 10.79 16.32 7.54
C ASP A 187 9.46 16.95 7.10
N ASP A 188 9.33 17.29 5.82
CA ASP A 188 8.10 17.85 5.24
C ASP A 188 6.94 16.84 5.27
N ILE A 189 7.23 15.56 4.97
CA ILE A 189 6.27 14.46 5.00
C ILE A 189 5.69 14.29 6.41
N LEU A 190 6.55 14.29 7.43
CA LEU A 190 6.14 14.11 8.83
C LEU A 190 5.45 15.35 9.38
N ALA A 191 6.00 16.54 9.13
CA ALA A 191 5.45 17.81 9.59
C ALA A 191 4.06 18.07 8.99
N GLY A 192 3.84 17.69 7.73
CA GLY A 192 2.53 17.75 7.07
C GLY A 192 1.55 16.63 7.49
N GLY A 193 2.01 15.65 8.26
CA GLY A 193 1.19 14.51 8.69
C GLY A 193 0.80 13.56 7.55
N TRP A 194 1.60 13.52 6.48
CA TRP A 194 1.42 12.62 5.33
C TRP A 194 1.78 11.17 5.67
N CYS A 195 2.65 10.98 6.67
CA CYS A 195 2.79 9.72 7.39
C CYS A 195 2.48 9.98 8.87
N GLY A 196 1.42 9.36 9.41
CA GLY A 196 1.06 9.60 10.81
C GLY A 196 -0.19 8.89 11.30
N TRP A 197 -0.35 8.86 12.63
CA TRP A 197 -1.52 8.29 13.29
C TRP A 197 -2.74 9.18 13.09
N LYS A 198 -3.83 8.59 12.60
CA LYS A 198 -5.12 9.25 12.36
C LYS A 198 -6.19 8.62 13.26
N PRO A 199 -7.09 9.42 13.87
CA PRO A 199 -8.21 8.89 14.62
C PRO A 199 -9.21 8.19 13.68
N GLY A 200 -10.06 7.31 14.21
CA GLY A 200 -11.13 6.69 13.41
C GLY A 200 -12.08 7.69 12.72
N THR A 201 -12.17 8.93 13.21
CA THR A 201 -12.93 10.02 12.58
C THR A 201 -12.29 10.59 11.32
N PHE A 202 -11.07 10.17 10.97
CA PHE A 202 -10.44 10.49 9.69
C PHE A 202 -11.22 9.92 8.50
N TRP A 203 -11.86 8.77 8.70
CA TRP A 203 -12.66 8.12 7.68
C TRP A 203 -14.08 8.69 7.66
N SER A 204 -14.57 9.00 6.46
CA SER A 204 -15.91 9.56 6.25
C SER A 204 -16.99 8.56 6.65
N LYS A 205 -17.98 9.03 7.41
CA LYS A 205 -19.14 8.21 7.79
C LYS A 205 -20.15 8.01 6.66
N LYS A 206 -19.96 8.68 5.53
CA LYS A 206 -20.89 8.66 4.39
C LYS A 206 -20.45 7.70 3.29
N ASP A 207 -19.18 7.31 3.31
CA ASP A 207 -18.56 6.53 2.24
C ASP A 207 -18.36 5.09 2.67
N PHE A 208 -18.52 4.17 1.72
CA PHE A 208 -18.09 2.79 1.90
C PHE A 208 -16.58 2.68 1.70
N TYR A 209 -15.98 1.69 2.34
CA TYR A 209 -14.54 1.43 2.26
C TYR A 209 -14.27 -0.02 1.92
N ASN A 210 -13.28 -0.22 1.05
CA ASN A 210 -12.69 -1.52 0.77
C ASN A 210 -11.21 -1.50 1.15
N LEU A 211 -10.77 -2.50 1.89
CA LEU A 211 -9.37 -2.68 2.29
C LEU A 211 -8.82 -3.88 1.52
N LEU A 212 -7.76 -3.65 0.75
CA LEU A 212 -7.02 -4.69 0.04
C LEU A 212 -5.96 -5.26 0.98
N VAL A 213 -6.22 -6.44 1.52
CA VAL A 213 -5.32 -7.16 2.43
C VAL A 213 -4.62 -8.26 1.65
N VAL A 214 -3.31 -8.16 1.47
CA VAL A 214 -2.50 -9.22 0.87
C VAL A 214 -2.52 -10.45 1.78
N ILE A 215 -2.77 -11.63 1.21
CA ILE A 215 -2.60 -12.90 1.92
C ILE A 215 -1.17 -13.36 1.60
N ASN A 216 -0.29 -13.31 2.59
CA ASN A 216 1.11 -13.70 2.40
C ASN A 216 1.19 -15.13 1.82
N GLY A 217 1.75 -15.25 0.62
CA GLY A 217 2.07 -16.52 -0.02
C GLY A 217 3.45 -17.03 0.39
N GLU A 218 3.96 -18.03 -0.32
CA GLU A 218 5.35 -18.46 -0.14
C GLU A 218 6.31 -17.40 -0.68
N LYS A 219 7.41 -17.17 0.04
CA LYS A 219 8.49 -16.32 -0.47
C LYS A 219 9.18 -17.03 -1.62
N ILE A 220 9.69 -16.26 -2.58
CA ILE A 220 10.57 -16.82 -3.60
C ILE A 220 11.86 -17.20 -2.87
N CYS A 221 12.11 -18.51 -2.68
CA CYS A 221 13.41 -18.97 -2.23
C CYS A 221 14.45 -18.42 -3.19
N CYS A 222 15.41 -17.64 -2.69
CA CYS A 222 16.62 -17.38 -3.44
C CYS A 222 17.30 -18.75 -3.60
N GLU A 223 17.19 -19.37 -4.77
CA GLU A 223 18.10 -20.45 -5.12
C GLU A 223 19.51 -19.84 -5.08
N ASN A 224 20.33 -20.34 -4.17
CA ASN A 224 21.75 -20.03 -4.15
C ASN A 224 22.32 -20.49 -5.49
N GLU A 225 22.79 -19.55 -6.32
CA GLU A 225 23.76 -19.83 -7.38
C GLU A 225 25.11 -20.17 -6.73
N GLU A 226 25.17 -21.29 -6.02
CA GLU A 226 26.41 -21.95 -5.63
C GLU A 226 26.27 -23.43 -5.97
N ASN A 227 26.51 -23.75 -7.25
CA ASN A 227 27.26 -24.93 -7.68
C ASN A 227 27.36 -24.95 -9.21
N VAL A 228 28.22 -24.08 -9.76
CA VAL A 228 28.95 -24.38 -11.00
C VAL A 228 30.43 -24.30 -10.67
N LYS A 229 30.99 -25.48 -10.37
CA LYS A 229 32.40 -25.93 -10.29
C LYS A 229 32.28 -27.32 -9.64
N GLU A 230 32.54 -28.45 -10.25
CA GLU A 230 33.43 -28.83 -11.36
C GLU A 230 32.74 -29.78 -12.35
#